data_AF-A0A7W1AW37-F1
#
_entry.id   AF-A0A7W1AW37-F1
#
_cell.length_a   1.000
_cell.length_b   1.000
_cell.length_c   1.000
_cell.angle_alpha   90.00
_cell.angle_beta   90.00
_cell.angle_gamma   90.00
#
_symmetry.space_group_name_H-M   'P 1'
#
loop_
_entity.id
_entity.type
_entity.pdbx_description
1 polymer ?
#
loop_
_entity_poly.entity_id
_entity_poly.type
_entity_poly.pdbx_seq_one_letter_code
_entity_poly.pdbx_strand_id
1 'polypeptide(L)'
;MAGAVRAGAGSYDRRRDLPGLIRWDPFTGISANAAGSAEIVARLERALRAERNRARAGHWTYDLNRHIALRQAYMAERERLVALTRWRWAAAPTSSG
;
A
#
# COMPACT_ATOMS: atom_id res chain seq x y z
N MET A 1 -11.62 14.29 -4.23
CA MET A 1 -10.44 13.50 -3.77
C MET A 1 -10.24 12.16 -4.50
N ALA A 2 -11.29 11.40 -4.88
CA ALA A 2 -11.13 10.07 -5.47
C ALA A 2 -10.30 10.02 -6.77
N GLY A 3 -10.38 11.04 -7.64
CA GLY A 3 -9.58 11.14 -8.86
C GLY A 3 -8.07 11.28 -8.60
N ALA A 4 -7.69 12.19 -7.69
CA ALA A 4 -6.29 12.42 -7.31
C ALA A 4 -5.65 11.19 -6.63
N VAL A 5 -6.44 10.42 -5.85
CA VAL A 5 -5.95 9.17 -5.25
C VAL A 5 -5.69 8.11 -6.32
N ARG A 6 -6.56 7.96 -7.32
CA ARG A 6 -6.31 7.02 -8.43
C ARG A 6 -5.12 7.41 -9.29
N ALA A 7 -5.03 8.68 -9.68
CA ALA A 7 -3.91 9.17 -10.49
C ALA A 7 -2.56 8.96 -9.77
N GLY A 8 -2.47 9.30 -8.49
CA GLY A 8 -1.26 9.10 -7.71
C GLY A 8 -0.93 7.62 -7.44
N ALA A 9 -1.93 6.74 -7.32
CA ALA A 9 -1.70 5.30 -7.22
C ALA A 9 -0.96 4.74 -8.46
N GLY A 10 -1.23 5.28 -9.65
CA GLY A 10 -0.51 4.91 -10.87
C GLY A 10 0.95 5.37 -10.92
N SER A 11 1.33 6.39 -10.12
CA SER A 11 2.69 6.93 -10.05
C SER A 11 3.48 6.46 -8.82
N TYR A 12 2.85 5.65 -7.97
CA TYR A 12 3.41 5.20 -6.70
C TYR A 12 4.64 4.30 -6.91
N ASP A 13 5.71 4.61 -6.17
CA ASP A 13 6.96 3.87 -6.15
C ASP A 13 7.32 3.46 -4.72
N ARG A 14 7.53 2.15 -4.49
CA ARG A 14 7.83 1.60 -3.16
C ARG A 14 9.07 2.25 -2.54
N ARG A 15 10.15 2.40 -3.33
CA ARG A 15 11.47 2.83 -2.84
C ARG A 15 11.45 4.31 -2.47
N ARG A 16 10.77 5.12 -3.25
CA ARG A 16 10.61 6.56 -3.02
C ARG A 16 9.62 6.86 -1.90
N ASP A 17 8.46 6.21 -1.90
CA ASP A 17 7.30 6.70 -1.13
C ASP A 17 7.18 6.03 0.25
N LEU A 18 7.43 4.72 0.37
CA LEU A 18 7.22 3.99 1.64
C LEU A 18 8.09 4.46 2.81
N PRO A 19 9.36 4.91 2.64
CA PRO A 19 10.15 5.38 3.77
C PRO A 19 9.48 6.52 4.54
N GLY A 20 8.92 7.49 3.82
CA GLY A 20 8.20 8.61 4.43
C GLY A 20 6.84 8.23 5.01
N LEU A 21 6.17 7.23 4.42
CA LEU A 21 4.80 6.87 4.79
C LEU A 21 4.71 5.92 5.99
N ILE A 22 5.53 4.88 6.04
CA ILE A 22 5.41 3.81 7.05
C ILE A 22 6.73 3.51 7.78
N ARG A 23 7.72 4.42 7.69
CA ARG A 23 9.07 4.23 8.22
C ARG A 23 9.63 2.87 7.82
N TRP A 24 9.48 2.56 6.54
CA TRP A 24 10.07 1.38 5.92
C TRP A 24 11.48 1.70 5.47
N ASP A 25 12.43 0.81 5.72
CA ASP A 25 13.78 0.98 5.21
C ASP A 25 13.87 0.39 3.78
N PRO A 26 14.30 1.18 2.77
CA PRO A 26 14.26 0.75 1.39
C PRO A 26 15.27 -0.33 1.00
N PHE A 27 16.17 -0.68 1.91
CA PHE A 27 17.23 -1.65 1.71
C PHE A 27 16.94 -2.98 2.41
N THR A 28 16.08 -3.00 3.44
CA THR A 28 15.51 -4.20 4.02
C THR A 28 14.37 -4.71 3.14
N GLY A 29 14.73 -5.64 2.26
CA GLY A 29 13.88 -6.13 1.18
C GLY A 29 12.57 -6.74 1.69
N ILE A 30 11.46 -6.05 1.43
CA ILE A 30 10.16 -6.71 1.33
C ILE A 30 10.11 -7.37 -0.04
N SER A 31 9.79 -8.67 -0.05
CA SER A 31 9.73 -9.44 -1.29
C SER A 31 8.76 -8.82 -2.31
N ALA A 32 9.13 -8.84 -3.60
CA ALA A 32 8.27 -8.41 -4.70
C ALA A 32 7.12 -9.40 -5.02
N ASN A 33 6.73 -10.21 -4.03
CA ASN A 33 5.70 -11.25 -4.14
C ASN A 33 4.43 -10.86 -3.38
N ALA A 34 3.44 -11.76 -3.40
CA ALA A 34 2.17 -11.53 -2.74
C ALA A 34 2.32 -11.31 -1.22
N ALA A 35 3.21 -12.07 -0.55
CA ALA A 35 3.43 -11.95 0.89
C ALA A 35 3.98 -10.57 1.26
N GLY A 36 4.98 -10.08 0.53
CA GLY A 36 5.53 -8.75 0.76
C GLY A 36 4.52 -7.63 0.49
N SER A 37 3.71 -7.79 -0.56
CA SER A 37 2.64 -6.83 -0.87
C SER A 37 1.58 -6.81 0.25
N ALA A 38 1.20 -7.97 0.78
CA ALA A 38 0.27 -8.08 1.90
C ALA A 38 0.80 -7.43 3.19
N GLU A 39 2.10 -7.59 3.49
CA GLU A 39 2.72 -6.93 4.63
C GLU A 39 2.66 -5.39 4.51
N ILE A 40 3.01 -4.86 3.32
CA ILE A 40 2.96 -3.42 3.06
C ILE A 40 1.54 -2.90 3.21
N VAL A 41 0.54 -3.60 2.65
CA VAL A 41 -0.88 -3.24 2.80
C VAL A 41 -1.27 -3.13 4.27
N ALA A 42 -0.91 -4.13 5.10
CA ALA A 42 -1.24 -4.12 6.53
C ALA A 42 -0.57 -2.95 7.27
N ARG A 43 0.65 -2.56 6.90
CA ARG A 43 1.34 -1.39 7.48
C ARG A 43 0.66 -0.07 7.07
N LEU A 44 0.28 0.05 5.80
CA LEU A 44 -0.43 1.22 5.27
C LEU A 44 -1.81 1.39 5.91
N GLU A 45 -2.55 0.30 6.14
CA GLU A 45 -3.85 0.36 6.85
C GLU A 45 -3.71 0.90 8.27
N ARG A 46 -2.71 0.44 9.02
CA ARG A 46 -2.43 0.93 10.38
C ARG A 46 -2.08 2.41 10.36
N ALA A 47 -1.23 2.84 9.42
CA ALA A 47 -0.86 4.24 9.26
C ALA A 47 -2.07 5.12 8.89
N LEU A 48 -2.93 4.68 7.96
CA LEU A 48 -4.17 5.36 7.59
C LEU A 48 -5.11 5.51 8.79
N ARG A 49 -5.26 4.46 9.60
CA ARG A 49 -6.10 4.50 10.80
C ARG A 49 -5.57 5.51 11.81
N ALA A 50 -4.25 5.53 12.04
CA ALA A 50 -3.61 6.51 12.92
C ALA A 50 -3.82 7.94 12.40
N GLU A 51 -3.63 8.18 11.11
CA GLU A 51 -3.82 9.49 10.49
C GLU A 51 -5.28 9.99 10.61
N ARG A 52 -6.24 9.10 10.36
CA ARG A 52 -7.66 9.40 10.50
C ARG A 52 -8.05 9.71 11.95
N ASN A 53 -7.43 9.02 12.92
CA ASN A 53 -7.68 9.30 14.33
C ASN A 53 -7.13 10.67 14.74
N ARG A 54 -5.96 11.09 14.23
CA ARG A 54 -5.43 12.46 14.42
C ARG A 54 -6.36 13.51 13.85
N ALA A 55 -6.86 13.31 12.63
CA ALA A 55 -7.83 14.20 12.01
C ALA A 55 -9.08 14.40 12.88
N ARG A 56 -9.63 13.30 13.40
CA ARG A 56 -10.81 13.32 14.27
C ARG A 56 -10.58 14.00 15.61
N ALA A 57 -9.36 13.90 16.15
CA ALA A 57 -8.99 14.54 17.40
C ALA A 57 -8.60 16.02 17.24
N GLY A 58 -8.63 16.57 16.02
CA GLY A 58 -8.09 17.92 15.74
C GLY A 58 -6.59 18.02 16.05
N HIS A 59 -5.87 16.90 16.01
CA HIS A 59 -4.48 16.85 16.43
C HIS A 59 -3.61 17.60 15.44
N TRP A 60 -2.70 18.45 15.94
CA TRP A 60 -1.88 19.35 15.14
C TRP A 60 -0.96 18.64 14.12
N THR A 61 -0.61 17.38 14.36
CA THR A 61 0.18 16.56 13.42
C THR A 61 -0.63 15.89 12.31
N TYR A 62 -1.94 16.12 12.25
CA TYR A 62 -2.73 15.64 11.11
C TYR A 62 -2.24 16.31 9.83
N ASP A 63 -1.90 15.49 8.84
CA ASP A 63 -1.45 15.96 7.54
C ASP A 63 -2.33 15.35 6.43
N LEU A 64 -3.07 16.21 5.73
CA LEU A 64 -3.93 15.83 4.61
C LEU A 64 -3.14 15.28 3.41
N ASN A 65 -1.97 15.85 3.11
CA ASN A 65 -1.12 15.39 2.01
C ASN A 65 -0.59 14.00 2.32
N ARG A 66 -0.15 13.79 3.56
CA ARG A 66 0.24 12.46 4.06
C ARG A 66 -0.92 11.48 3.99
N HIS A 67 -2.14 11.88 4.35
CA HIS A 67 -3.33 11.04 4.23
C HIS A 67 -3.59 10.62 2.78
N ILE A 68 -3.51 11.56 1.83
CA ILE A 68 -3.69 11.29 0.39
C ILE A 68 -2.61 10.33 -0.11
N ALA A 69 -1.34 10.56 0.24
CA ALA A 69 -0.23 9.69 -0.15
C ALA A 69 -0.36 8.27 0.43
N LEU A 70 -0.77 8.14 1.71
CA LEU A 70 -1.09 6.85 2.31
C LEU A 70 -2.22 6.11 1.56
N ARG A 71 -3.26 6.85 1.13
CA ARG A 71 -4.38 6.29 0.35
C ARG A 71 -3.92 5.82 -1.03
N GLN A 72 -3.10 6.60 -1.72
CA GLN A 72 -2.53 6.26 -3.04
C GLN A 72 -1.70 4.98 -2.96
N ALA A 73 -0.74 4.92 -2.03
CA ALA A 73 0.10 3.74 -1.81
C ALA A 73 -0.74 2.50 -1.45
N TYR A 74 -1.74 2.66 -0.56
CA TYR A 74 -2.62 1.55 -0.16
C TYR A 74 -3.42 0.98 -1.34
N MET A 75 -3.97 1.84 -2.20
CA MET A 75 -4.69 1.37 -3.38
C MET A 75 -3.78 0.62 -4.35
N ALA A 76 -2.61 1.19 -4.67
CA ALA A 76 -1.65 0.56 -5.57
C ALA A 76 -1.17 -0.81 -5.04
N GLU A 77 -0.90 -0.92 -3.73
CA GLU A 77 -0.45 -2.20 -3.15
C GLU A 77 -1.55 -3.25 -3.08
N ARG A 78 -2.81 -2.84 -2.87
CA ARG A 78 -3.93 -3.78 -2.95
C ARG A 78 -4.16 -4.30 -4.37
N GLU A 79 -4.08 -3.43 -5.37
CA GLU A 79 -4.19 -3.84 -6.77
C GLU A 79 -3.05 -4.79 -7.16
N ARG A 80 -1.82 -4.48 -6.75
CA ARG A 80 -0.67 -5.37 -6.93
C ARG A 80 -0.86 -6.71 -6.23
N LEU A 81 -1.33 -6.71 -4.98
CA LEU A 81 -1.62 -7.95 -4.24
C LEU A 81 -2.66 -8.79 -4.97
N VAL A 82 -3.76 -8.19 -5.44
CA VAL A 82 -4.80 -8.91 -6.21
C VAL A 82 -4.23 -9.49 -7.50
N ALA A 83 -3.41 -8.75 -8.24
CA ALA A 83 -2.76 -9.24 -9.45
C ALA A 83 -1.85 -10.44 -9.16
N LEU A 84 -0.90 -10.30 -8.21
CA LEU A 84 0.02 -11.35 -7.80
C LEU A 84 -0.68 -12.58 -7.23
N THR A 85 -1.79 -12.34 -6.56
CA THR A 85 -2.68 -13.38 -6.07
C THR A 85 -3.27 -14.08 -7.29
N ARG A 86 -4.09 -13.44 -8.13
CA ARG A 86 -4.71 -14.07 -9.33
C ARG A 86 -3.76 -14.89 -10.21
N TRP A 87 -2.54 -14.41 -10.46
CA TRP A 87 -1.53 -15.17 -11.21
C TRP A 87 -1.18 -16.52 -10.57
N ARG A 88 -1.13 -16.59 -9.24
CA ARG A 88 -0.80 -17.82 -8.50
C ARG A 88 -1.85 -18.93 -8.65
N TRP A 89 -3.10 -18.58 -8.98
CA TRP A 89 -4.19 -19.55 -9.22
C TRP A 89 -4.23 -19.94 -10.69
N ALA A 90 -3.86 -19.03 -11.61
CA ALA A 90 -3.76 -19.32 -13.04
C ALA A 90 -2.54 -20.20 -13.40
N ALA A 91 -1.48 -20.18 -12.59
CA ALA A 91 -0.25 -20.94 -12.81
C ALA A 91 -0.20 -22.31 -12.11
N ALA A 92 -1.29 -22.76 -11.46
CA ALA A 92 -1.35 -24.10 -10.89
C ALA A 92 -1.44 -25.13 -12.04
N PRO A 93 -0.55 -26.14 -12.11
CA PRO A 93 -0.70 -27.19 -13.11
C PRO A 93 -2.00 -27.94 -12.81
N THR A 94 -2.88 -28.01 -13.80
CA THR A 94 -3.98 -28.97 -13.82
C THR A 94 -3.37 -30.36 -13.73
N SER A 95 -3.30 -30.90 -12.52
CA SER A 95 -3.04 -32.31 -12.27
C SER A 95 -4.26 -33.09 -12.74
N SER A 96 -4.26 -33.41 -14.03
CA SER A 96 -5.12 -34.41 -14.64
C SER A 96 -4.30 -35.69 -14.77
N GLY A 97 -4.51 -36.61 -13.84
CA GLY A 97 -4.03 -37.99 -13.86
C GLY A 97 -5.11 -38.86 -13.25
#